data_AF-A0A353DQW6-F1
#
_entry.id   AF-A0A353DQW6-F1
#
_cell.length_a   1.000
_cell.length_b   1.000
_cell.length_c   1.000
_cell.angle_alpha   90.00
_cell.angle_beta   90.00
_cell.angle_gamma   90.00
#
_symmetry.space_group_name_H-M   'P 1'
#
loop_
_entity.id
_entity.type
_entity.pdbx_description
1 polymer ?
#
loop_
_entity_poly.entity_id
_entity_poly.type
_entity_poly.pdbx_seq_one_letter_code
_entity_poly.pdbx_strand_id
1 'polypeptide(L)'
;MANMNPNKSVIIDCDPGIDDAAALFMALASDKLDVVALTTVFGNVGLDQTTINALKILEVSGNEKIPVYKGAGRTFDFKNPVDARHIHGNDGLGDASIPEPSITHKAKHAVNATIDIANEYDGKITYIALGRLTNLALALSLDPTLVDLISEVVVMGGAIHQPGNATPVASANLYGDVMAAAVVYASGLNIAQIGLDVCNKVEISVLEQEKIWNLGSPVSNFLKKITPFIQSAYGKIGQAKEGAVRYNDM
;
A
#
# COMPACT_ATOMS: atom_id res chain seq x y z
N MET A 1 33.81 12.43 2.86
CA MET A 1 32.95 11.35 3.37
C MET A 1 31.53 11.85 3.23
N ALA A 2 30.72 11.25 2.35
CA ALA A 2 29.36 11.71 2.12
C ALA A 2 28.55 11.52 3.42
N ASN A 3 27.85 12.57 3.85
CA ASN A 3 26.82 12.47 4.90
C ASN A 3 25.77 11.47 4.42
N MET A 4 25.89 10.22 4.87
CA MET A 4 24.83 9.22 4.77
C MET A 4 23.75 9.72 5.73
N ASN A 5 22.69 10.32 5.21
CA ASN A 5 21.45 10.39 5.98
C ASN A 5 21.10 8.96 6.37
N PRO A 6 20.89 8.64 7.66
CA PRO A 6 20.46 7.30 8.03
C PRO A 6 19.16 6.97 7.31
N ASN A 7 19.05 5.74 6.82
CA ASN A 7 17.84 5.25 6.14
C ASN A 7 16.62 5.50 7.02
N LYS A 8 15.50 5.94 6.42
CA LYS A 8 14.25 6.10 7.16
C LYS A 8 13.69 4.71 7.47
N SER A 9 13.55 4.36 8.75
CA SER A 9 12.87 3.14 9.16
C SER A 9 11.37 3.29 8.97
N VAL A 10 10.74 2.36 8.25
CA VAL A 10 9.34 2.46 7.84
C VAL A 10 8.54 1.20 8.13
N ILE A 11 7.32 1.39 8.62
CA ILE A 11 6.24 0.40 8.53
C ILE A 11 5.44 0.74 7.28
N ILE A 12 5.18 -0.25 6.41
CA ILE A 12 4.30 -0.07 5.26
C ILE A 12 3.01 -0.85 5.49
N ASP A 13 1.90 -0.12 5.62
CA ASP A 13 0.54 -0.64 5.75
C ASP A 13 -0.15 -0.63 4.40
N CYS A 14 -0.47 -1.81 3.88
CA CYS A 14 -0.85 -1.99 2.49
C CYS A 14 -1.98 -3.00 2.35
N ASP A 15 -2.65 -2.98 1.22
CA ASP A 15 -3.71 -3.92 0.84
C ASP A 15 -3.39 -4.53 -0.53
N PRO A 16 -2.28 -5.28 -0.69
CA PRO A 16 -1.61 -5.37 -1.98
C PRO A 16 -2.48 -5.70 -3.18
N GLY A 17 -2.74 -4.64 -3.95
CA GLY A 17 -3.16 -4.65 -5.34
C GLY A 17 -1.96 -4.54 -6.29
N ILE A 18 -2.27 -4.33 -7.56
CA ILE A 18 -1.29 -4.18 -8.64
C ILE A 18 -0.35 -2.97 -8.43
N ASP A 19 -0.88 -1.87 -7.93
CA ASP A 19 -0.15 -0.64 -7.65
C ASP A 19 0.63 -0.70 -6.33
N ASP A 20 0.08 -1.28 -5.26
CA ASP A 20 0.84 -1.60 -4.04
C ASP A 20 2.06 -2.47 -4.37
N ALA A 21 1.91 -3.46 -5.26
CA ALA A 21 3.03 -4.31 -5.66
C ALA A 21 4.17 -3.47 -6.26
N ALA A 22 3.85 -2.52 -7.15
CA ALA A 22 4.84 -1.60 -7.71
C ALA A 22 5.47 -0.70 -6.62
N ALA A 23 4.66 -0.16 -5.70
CA ALA A 23 5.13 0.67 -4.60
C ALA A 23 6.06 -0.09 -3.64
N LEU A 24 5.69 -1.31 -3.27
CA LEU A 24 6.47 -2.20 -2.41
C LEU A 24 7.79 -2.59 -3.07
N PHE A 25 7.79 -2.97 -4.35
CA PHE A 25 9.05 -3.25 -5.05
C PHE A 25 9.98 -2.03 -5.10
N MET A 26 9.43 -0.83 -5.30
CA MET A 26 10.22 0.39 -5.26
C MET A 26 10.79 0.67 -3.86
N ALA A 27 9.99 0.48 -2.82
CA ALA A 27 10.41 0.68 -1.43
C ALA A 27 11.50 -0.31 -1.03
N LEU A 28 11.32 -1.59 -1.33
CA LEU A 28 12.25 -2.68 -1.02
C LEU A 28 13.57 -2.58 -1.80
N ALA A 29 13.56 -1.97 -2.99
CA ALA A 29 14.77 -1.71 -3.77
C ALA A 29 15.47 -0.39 -3.38
N SER A 30 14.87 0.43 -2.52
CA SER A 30 15.41 1.73 -2.16
C SER A 30 16.50 1.61 -1.09
N ASP A 31 17.64 2.25 -1.33
CA ASP A 31 18.68 2.45 -0.33
C ASP A 31 18.35 3.52 0.72
N LYS A 32 17.21 4.23 0.56
CA LYS A 32 16.77 5.30 1.45
C LYS A 32 15.79 4.84 2.53
N LEU A 33 15.18 3.67 2.34
CA LEU A 33 14.19 3.11 3.25
C LEU A 33 14.74 1.85 3.89
N ASP A 34 14.49 1.73 5.18
CA ASP A 34 14.67 0.50 5.94
C ASP A 34 13.28 -0.03 6.29
N VAL A 35 12.76 -0.96 5.48
CA VAL A 35 11.40 -1.50 5.65
C VAL A 35 11.42 -2.52 6.79
N VAL A 36 10.96 -2.10 7.96
CA VAL A 36 11.06 -2.90 9.20
C VAL A 36 9.93 -3.92 9.32
N ALA A 37 8.77 -3.62 8.72
CA ALA A 37 7.61 -4.50 8.71
C ALA A 37 6.64 -4.11 7.59
N LEU A 38 5.90 -5.11 7.10
CA LEU A 38 4.67 -4.90 6.35
C LEU A 38 3.48 -5.22 7.25
N THR A 39 2.47 -4.36 7.23
CA THR A 39 1.15 -4.64 7.80
C THR A 39 0.13 -4.72 6.67
N THR A 40 -0.83 -5.63 6.80
CA THR A 40 -1.85 -5.82 5.75
C THR A 40 -3.24 -5.46 6.24
N VAL A 41 -4.02 -4.85 5.36
CA VAL A 41 -5.42 -4.47 5.59
C VAL A 41 -6.29 -4.96 4.43
N PHE A 42 -7.61 -5.01 4.62
CA PHE A 42 -8.55 -5.16 3.51
C PHE A 42 -8.55 -3.89 2.63
N GLY A 43 -8.95 -4.04 1.37
CA GLY A 43 -9.19 -2.90 0.49
C GLY A 43 -9.32 -3.38 -0.94
N ASN A 44 -8.24 -3.37 -1.71
CA ASN A 44 -8.22 -3.84 -3.10
C ASN A 44 -8.82 -5.25 -3.26
N VAL A 45 -8.50 -6.13 -2.31
CA VAL A 45 -9.15 -7.43 -2.10
C VAL A 45 -9.36 -7.69 -0.60
N GLY A 46 -9.93 -8.85 -0.25
CA GLY A 46 -10.10 -9.26 1.13
C GLY A 46 -8.76 -9.48 1.85
N LEU A 47 -8.71 -9.23 3.16
CA LEU A 47 -7.49 -9.26 3.98
C LEU A 47 -6.65 -10.54 3.81
N ASP A 48 -7.28 -11.71 3.71
CA ASP A 48 -6.55 -12.97 3.56
C ASP A 48 -5.72 -12.96 2.28
N GLN A 49 -6.32 -12.47 1.20
CA GLN A 49 -5.66 -12.35 -0.09
C GLN A 49 -4.63 -11.23 -0.12
N THR A 50 -4.90 -10.05 0.48
CA THR A 50 -3.89 -8.98 0.58
C THR A 50 -2.67 -9.44 1.36
N THR A 51 -2.87 -10.24 2.42
CA THR A 51 -1.78 -10.85 3.19
C THR A 51 -0.96 -11.84 2.36
N ILE A 52 -1.62 -12.71 1.60
CA ILE A 52 -0.95 -13.64 0.68
C ILE A 52 -0.14 -12.85 -0.37
N ASN A 53 -0.71 -11.78 -0.93
CA ASN A 53 -0.05 -10.96 -1.94
C ASN A 53 1.20 -10.26 -1.39
N ALA A 54 1.16 -9.72 -0.17
CA ALA A 54 2.33 -9.15 0.51
C ALA A 54 3.48 -10.18 0.62
N LEU A 55 3.15 -11.42 0.99
CA LEU A 55 4.12 -12.52 1.10
C LEU A 55 4.71 -12.88 -0.27
N LYS A 56 3.88 -12.97 -1.33
CA LYS A 56 4.33 -13.20 -2.72
C LYS A 56 5.33 -12.13 -3.18
N ILE A 57 5.07 -10.86 -2.85
CA ILE A 57 5.93 -9.72 -3.19
C ILE A 57 7.29 -9.80 -2.46
N LEU A 58 7.28 -10.15 -1.16
CA LEU A 58 8.52 -10.32 -0.40
C LEU A 58 9.38 -11.47 -0.94
N GLU A 59 8.79 -12.62 -1.29
CA GLU A 59 9.55 -13.73 -1.88
C GLU A 59 10.15 -13.38 -3.24
N VAL A 60 9.34 -12.79 -4.12
CA VAL A 60 9.81 -12.44 -5.48
C VAL A 60 10.91 -11.37 -5.44
N SER A 61 10.90 -10.51 -4.43
CA SER A 61 11.94 -9.48 -4.24
C SER A 61 13.15 -9.97 -3.44
N GLY A 62 13.11 -11.18 -2.85
CA GLY A 62 14.19 -11.71 -2.00
C GLY A 62 14.31 -11.03 -0.63
N ASN A 63 13.18 -10.55 -0.09
CA ASN A 63 13.08 -9.84 1.20
C ASN A 63 12.25 -10.61 2.24
N GLU A 64 12.31 -11.93 2.23
CA GLU A 64 11.51 -12.85 3.05
C GLU A 64 11.71 -12.68 4.57
N LYS A 65 12.78 -11.98 4.98
CA LYS A 65 13.09 -11.71 6.38
C LYS A 65 12.22 -10.61 6.98
N ILE A 66 11.64 -9.73 6.15
CA ILE A 66 10.76 -8.66 6.61
C ILE A 66 9.47 -9.30 7.14
N PRO A 67 9.08 -9.05 8.40
CA PRO A 67 7.87 -9.62 8.95
C PRO A 67 6.63 -9.01 8.31
N VAL A 68 5.66 -9.86 7.96
CA VAL A 68 4.31 -9.46 7.59
C VAL A 68 3.38 -9.70 8.77
N TYR A 69 2.58 -8.71 9.14
CA TYR A 69 1.56 -8.82 10.18
C TYR A 69 0.17 -8.60 9.57
N LYS A 70 -0.72 -9.56 9.80
CA LYS A 70 -2.10 -9.52 9.31
C LYS A 70 -2.96 -8.62 10.19
N GLY A 71 -3.69 -7.68 9.58
CA GLY A 71 -4.45 -6.65 10.28
C GLY A 71 -5.97 -6.78 10.17
N ALA A 72 -6.65 -5.64 10.01
CA ALA A 72 -8.10 -5.56 9.98
C ALA A 72 -8.70 -6.08 8.67
N GLY A 73 -9.80 -6.84 8.78
CA GLY A 73 -10.50 -7.46 7.63
C GLY A 73 -11.81 -6.78 7.24
N ARG A 74 -12.17 -5.68 7.90
CA ARG A 74 -13.40 -4.91 7.70
C ARG A 74 -13.23 -3.51 8.26
N THR A 75 -14.16 -2.61 7.94
CA THR A 75 -14.08 -1.20 8.32
C THR A 75 -14.12 -0.99 9.84
N PHE A 76 -13.66 0.18 10.28
CA PHE A 76 -13.61 0.61 11.66
C PHE A 76 -15.01 0.63 12.33
N ASP A 77 -16.06 0.93 11.56
CA ASP A 77 -17.45 0.88 12.00
C ASP A 77 -18.16 -0.47 11.75
N PHE A 78 -17.37 -1.54 11.52
CA PHE A 78 -17.83 -2.92 11.37
C PHE A 78 -18.72 -3.19 10.15
N LYS A 79 -18.78 -2.27 9.18
CA LYS A 79 -19.45 -2.51 7.89
C LYS A 79 -18.67 -3.51 7.05
N ASN A 80 -19.38 -4.17 6.14
CA ASN A 80 -18.75 -5.04 5.17
C ASN A 80 -17.86 -4.21 4.23
N PRO A 81 -16.61 -4.64 3.99
CA PRO A 81 -15.73 -3.94 3.08
C PRO A 81 -16.24 -4.02 1.64
N VAL A 82 -16.00 -2.95 0.87
CA VAL A 82 -16.15 -2.95 -0.58
C VAL A 82 -14.76 -3.06 -1.18
N ASP A 83 -14.55 -4.05 -2.04
CA ASP A 83 -13.27 -4.29 -2.69
C ASP A 83 -13.19 -3.74 -4.11
N ALA A 84 -11.97 -3.70 -4.65
CA ALA A 84 -11.65 -3.17 -5.97
C ALA A 84 -11.19 -4.27 -6.95
N ARG A 85 -11.75 -5.49 -6.86
CA ARG A 85 -11.42 -6.60 -7.79
C ARG A 85 -11.63 -6.25 -9.26
N HIS A 86 -12.53 -5.31 -9.56
CA HIS A 86 -12.75 -4.82 -10.92
C HIS A 86 -11.54 -4.05 -11.50
N ILE A 87 -10.65 -3.54 -10.63
CA ILE A 87 -9.38 -2.89 -10.97
C ILE A 87 -8.19 -3.85 -10.82
N HIS A 88 -8.22 -4.73 -9.82
CA HIS A 88 -7.04 -5.54 -9.43
C HIS A 88 -7.14 -7.05 -9.74
N GLY A 89 -8.26 -7.54 -10.24
CA GLY A 89 -8.50 -8.98 -10.42
C GLY A 89 -9.03 -9.65 -9.15
N ASN A 90 -9.44 -10.91 -9.26
CA ASN A 90 -10.00 -11.64 -8.12
C ASN A 90 -8.96 -11.94 -7.04
N ASP A 91 -7.72 -12.19 -7.45
CA ASP A 91 -6.57 -12.40 -6.57
C ASP A 91 -5.87 -11.09 -6.14
N GLY A 92 -6.27 -9.94 -6.68
CA GLY A 92 -5.64 -8.63 -6.43
C GLY A 92 -4.33 -8.38 -7.20
N LEU A 93 -3.84 -9.36 -7.95
CA LEU A 93 -2.61 -9.30 -8.75
C LEU A 93 -2.88 -9.59 -10.23
N GLY A 94 -4.05 -9.16 -10.71
CA GLY A 94 -4.44 -9.25 -12.11
C GLY A 94 -4.77 -10.65 -12.60
N ASP A 95 -5.11 -11.57 -11.69
CA ASP A 95 -5.37 -12.99 -11.98
C ASP A 95 -4.20 -13.67 -12.73
N ALA A 96 -2.98 -13.21 -12.44
CA ALA A 96 -1.77 -13.55 -13.17
C ALA A 96 -1.17 -14.93 -12.83
N SER A 97 -1.89 -15.74 -12.04
CA SER A 97 -1.46 -17.07 -11.60
C SER A 97 -0.09 -17.05 -10.91
N ILE A 98 0.12 -16.05 -10.05
CA ILE A 98 1.35 -15.92 -9.26
C ILE A 98 1.41 -17.08 -8.25
N PRO A 99 2.54 -17.84 -8.17
CA PRO A 99 2.69 -18.95 -7.24
C PRO A 99 2.38 -18.58 -5.79
N GLU A 100 1.85 -19.53 -5.02
CA GLU A 100 1.65 -19.37 -3.58
C GLU A 100 2.98 -19.22 -2.84
N PRO A 101 3.04 -18.36 -1.81
CA PRO A 101 4.26 -18.13 -1.06
C PRO A 101 4.60 -19.33 -0.16
N SER A 102 5.88 -19.59 0.03
CA SER A 102 6.41 -20.57 0.99
C SER A 102 6.51 -20.01 2.42
N ILE A 103 6.65 -18.69 2.56
CA ILE A 103 6.67 -17.99 3.85
C ILE A 103 5.27 -17.71 4.39
N THR A 104 5.19 -17.43 5.70
CA THR A 104 3.95 -17.08 6.38
C THR A 104 4.08 -15.79 7.19
N HIS A 105 2.95 -15.12 7.38
CA HIS A 105 2.81 -13.96 8.25
C HIS A 105 3.03 -14.34 9.73
N LYS A 106 3.35 -13.34 10.55
CA LYS A 106 3.50 -13.51 11.99
C LYS A 106 2.11 -13.65 12.65
N ALA A 107 2.07 -14.39 13.76
CA ALA A 107 0.83 -14.62 14.51
C ALA A 107 0.30 -13.36 15.23
N LYS A 108 1.16 -12.36 15.48
CA LYS A 108 0.78 -11.09 16.11
C LYS A 108 -0.08 -10.28 15.13
N HIS A 109 -1.14 -9.66 15.63
CA HIS A 109 -2.00 -8.78 14.84
C HIS A 109 -1.26 -7.48 14.47
N ALA A 110 -1.48 -6.98 13.24
CA ALA A 110 -0.82 -5.77 12.72
C ALA A 110 -0.86 -4.58 13.68
N VAL A 111 -2.04 -4.29 14.25
CA VAL A 111 -2.25 -3.20 15.21
C VAL A 111 -1.28 -3.27 16.40
N ASN A 112 -1.14 -4.45 17.02
CA ASN A 112 -0.24 -4.62 18.17
C ASN A 112 1.23 -4.58 17.74
N ALA A 113 1.55 -5.11 16.56
CA ALA A 113 2.89 -5.01 16.00
C ALA A 113 3.29 -3.56 15.73
N THR A 114 2.39 -2.75 15.17
CA THR A 114 2.59 -1.30 14.98
C THR A 114 2.88 -0.60 16.28
N ILE A 115 2.12 -0.89 17.34
CA ILE A 115 2.35 -0.31 18.68
C ILE A 115 3.73 -0.70 19.21
N ASP A 116 4.08 -1.98 19.17
CA ASP A 116 5.37 -2.47 19.66
C ASP A 116 6.54 -1.85 18.89
N ILE A 117 6.46 -1.79 17.56
CA ILE A 117 7.50 -1.19 16.71
C ILE A 117 7.61 0.31 16.96
N ALA A 118 6.49 1.04 17.06
CA ALA A 118 6.54 2.48 17.33
C ALA A 118 7.20 2.79 18.68
N ASN A 119 6.92 1.98 19.70
CA ASN A 119 7.59 2.08 21.01
C ASN A 119 9.09 1.74 20.93
N GLU A 120 9.48 0.73 20.16
CA GLU A 120 10.88 0.35 19.97
C GLU A 120 11.71 1.46 19.30
N TYR A 121 11.10 2.16 18.33
CA TYR A 121 11.78 3.20 17.55
C TYR A 121 11.67 4.61 18.15
N ASP A 122 10.77 4.83 19.11
CA ASP A 122 10.67 6.02 19.96
C ASP A 122 10.72 7.34 19.17
N GLY A 123 9.69 7.61 18.37
CA GLY A 123 9.56 8.86 17.60
C GLY A 123 10.35 8.87 16.29
N LYS A 124 10.93 7.73 15.86
CA LYS A 124 11.77 7.64 14.65
C LYS A 124 11.19 6.79 13.52
N ILE A 125 10.04 6.14 13.75
CA ILE A 125 9.39 5.34 12.71
C ILE A 125 8.52 6.22 11.81
N THR A 126 8.57 6.00 10.50
CA THR A 126 7.59 6.55 9.56
C THR A 126 6.57 5.47 9.22
N TYR A 127 5.28 5.84 9.23
CA TYR A 127 4.20 4.94 8.83
C TYR A 127 3.72 5.30 7.42
N ILE A 128 3.86 4.39 6.46
CA ILE A 128 3.39 4.58 5.10
C ILE A 128 2.10 3.79 4.91
N ALA A 129 0.97 4.48 4.78
CA ALA A 129 -0.33 3.88 4.51
C ALA A 129 -0.62 3.92 3.00
N LEU A 130 -0.49 2.77 2.35
CA LEU A 130 -0.88 2.54 0.96
C LEU A 130 -2.34 2.09 0.81
N GLY A 131 -2.93 1.58 1.89
CA GLY A 131 -4.32 1.11 1.91
C GLY A 131 -5.25 1.89 2.82
N ARG A 132 -6.36 1.24 3.20
CA ARG A 132 -7.36 1.80 4.13
C ARG A 132 -6.73 2.05 5.50
N LEU A 133 -7.07 3.17 6.14
CA LEU A 133 -6.45 3.62 7.40
C LEU A 133 -6.89 2.85 8.67
N THR A 134 -7.59 1.71 8.50
CA THR A 134 -8.23 0.97 9.61
C THR A 134 -7.23 0.47 10.64
N ASN A 135 -6.08 -0.07 10.21
CA ASN A 135 -5.04 -0.55 11.13
C ASN A 135 -4.50 0.59 12.00
N LEU A 136 -4.18 1.74 11.39
CA LEU A 136 -3.66 2.90 12.11
C LEU A 136 -4.70 3.51 13.05
N ALA A 137 -5.96 3.63 12.61
CA ALA A 137 -7.05 4.12 13.46
C ALA A 137 -7.27 3.22 14.69
N LEU A 138 -7.22 1.89 14.51
CA LEU A 138 -7.32 0.94 15.63
C LEU A 138 -6.11 1.04 16.56
N ALA A 139 -4.90 1.21 16.03
CA ALA A 139 -3.69 1.39 16.82
C ALA A 139 -3.78 2.65 17.70
N LEU A 140 -4.16 3.79 17.12
CA LEU A 140 -4.39 5.04 17.85
C LEU A 140 -5.49 4.92 18.90
N SER A 141 -6.51 4.10 18.63
CA SER A 141 -7.61 3.88 19.58
C SER A 141 -7.18 3.02 20.78
N LEU A 142 -6.19 2.15 20.61
CA LEU A 142 -5.62 1.35 21.69
C LEU A 142 -4.53 2.09 22.45
N ASP A 143 -3.69 2.84 21.74
CA ASP A 143 -2.59 3.62 22.29
C ASP A 143 -2.54 5.03 21.66
N PRO A 144 -3.19 6.03 22.30
CA PRO A 144 -3.16 7.41 21.83
C PRO A 144 -1.78 8.06 21.86
N THR A 145 -0.81 7.50 22.60
CA THR A 145 0.56 8.04 22.68
C THR A 145 1.35 7.83 21.39
N LEU A 146 0.84 6.99 20.48
CA LEU A 146 1.40 6.79 19.13
C LEU A 146 1.56 8.07 18.33
N VAL A 147 0.79 9.11 18.63
CA VAL A 147 0.92 10.44 18.01
C VAL A 147 2.32 11.02 18.21
N ASP A 148 2.96 10.72 19.35
CA ASP A 148 4.32 11.18 19.66
C ASP A 148 5.40 10.16 19.23
N LEU A 149 5.02 8.89 19.06
CA LEU A 149 5.94 7.80 18.71
C LEU A 149 6.14 7.62 17.19
N ILE A 150 5.21 8.09 16.37
CA ILE A 150 5.29 8.06 14.90
C ILE A 150 5.78 9.41 14.39
N SER A 151 6.93 9.42 13.72
CA SER A 151 7.57 10.65 13.22
C SER A 151 6.77 11.34 12.09
N GLU A 152 6.18 10.54 11.21
CA GLU A 152 5.50 10.96 10.00
C GLU A 152 4.56 9.84 9.55
N VAL A 153 3.37 10.22 9.08
CA VAL A 153 2.45 9.31 8.40
C VAL A 153 2.29 9.76 6.95
N VAL A 154 2.71 8.93 6.00
CA VAL A 154 2.50 9.17 4.58
C VAL A 154 1.27 8.41 4.14
N VAL A 155 0.21 9.12 3.75
CA VAL A 155 -1.07 8.51 3.35
C VAL A 155 -1.23 8.63 1.84
N MET A 156 -1.37 7.50 1.17
CA MET A 156 -1.78 7.45 -0.23
C MET A 156 -3.31 7.47 -0.31
N GLY A 157 -3.86 8.57 -0.80
CA GLY A 157 -5.31 8.77 -0.90
C GLY A 157 -5.75 10.22 -0.71
N GLY A 158 -7.03 10.45 -0.94
CA GLY A 158 -7.69 11.75 -0.99
C GLY A 158 -7.65 12.41 -2.36
N ALA A 159 -8.50 13.41 -2.54
CA ALA A 159 -8.58 14.24 -3.74
C ALA A 159 -9.01 15.64 -3.30
N ILE A 160 -8.20 16.66 -3.60
CA ILE A 160 -8.39 18.03 -3.10
C ILE A 160 -8.83 18.99 -4.19
N HIS A 161 -8.10 19.06 -5.30
CA HIS A 161 -8.31 19.98 -6.43
C HIS A 161 -8.80 19.26 -7.69
N GLN A 162 -9.22 18.00 -7.56
CA GLN A 162 -9.76 17.22 -8.65
C GLN A 162 -10.80 16.19 -8.15
N PRO A 163 -11.58 15.57 -9.06
CA PRO A 163 -12.53 14.54 -8.68
C PRO A 163 -11.88 13.32 -8.01
N GLY A 164 -12.66 12.66 -7.17
CA GLY A 164 -12.35 11.33 -6.65
C GLY A 164 -12.54 10.22 -7.69
N ASN A 165 -12.16 8.99 -7.31
CA ASN A 165 -12.26 7.79 -8.15
C ASN A 165 -13.31 6.79 -7.63
N ALA A 166 -13.56 6.72 -6.32
CA ALA A 166 -14.60 5.90 -5.71
C ALA A 166 -15.95 6.60 -5.75
N THR A 167 -15.94 7.91 -5.52
CA THR A 167 -17.07 8.80 -5.81
C THR A 167 -16.53 10.09 -6.44
N PRO A 168 -17.37 10.98 -7.01
CA PRO A 168 -16.90 12.25 -7.55
C PRO A 168 -16.12 13.11 -6.55
N VAL A 169 -16.25 12.88 -5.24
CA VAL A 169 -15.66 13.69 -4.16
C VAL A 169 -14.77 12.89 -3.19
N ALA A 170 -14.52 11.60 -3.44
CA ALA A 170 -13.72 10.77 -2.53
C ALA A 170 -12.84 9.77 -3.28
N SER A 171 -11.60 9.60 -2.79
CA SER A 171 -10.71 8.56 -3.28
C SER A 171 -11.01 7.20 -2.63
N ALA A 172 -10.60 6.10 -3.24
CA ALA A 172 -10.91 4.74 -2.79
C ALA A 172 -10.40 4.47 -1.37
N ASN A 173 -9.14 4.79 -1.06
CA ASN A 173 -8.59 4.54 0.27
C ASN A 173 -9.34 5.23 1.41
N LEU A 174 -9.66 6.52 1.25
CA LEU A 174 -10.36 7.26 2.31
C LEU A 174 -11.86 6.92 2.33
N TYR A 175 -12.47 6.64 1.17
CA TYR A 175 -13.88 6.25 1.08
C TYR A 175 -14.12 4.85 1.63
N GLY A 176 -13.18 3.93 1.44
CA GLY A 176 -13.30 2.53 1.87
C GLY A 176 -13.32 2.35 3.38
N ASP A 177 -12.86 3.33 4.15
CA ASP A 177 -13.08 3.41 5.60
C ASP A 177 -13.06 4.87 6.09
N VAL A 178 -14.16 5.57 5.85
CA VAL A 178 -14.31 6.99 6.22
C VAL A 178 -14.15 7.20 7.74
N MET A 179 -14.57 6.22 8.56
CA MET A 179 -14.49 6.34 10.01
C MET A 179 -13.05 6.20 10.51
N ALA A 180 -12.28 5.27 9.95
CA ALA A 180 -10.85 5.19 10.22
C ALA A 180 -10.11 6.46 9.76
N ALA A 181 -10.42 6.96 8.56
CA ALA A 181 -9.83 8.18 8.06
C ALA A 181 -10.12 9.37 9.00
N ALA A 182 -11.36 9.53 9.45
CA ALA A 182 -11.73 10.59 10.39
C ALA A 182 -10.91 10.53 11.70
N VAL A 183 -10.70 9.33 12.26
CA VAL A 183 -9.85 9.14 13.45
C VAL A 183 -8.41 9.56 13.18
N VAL A 184 -7.81 9.09 12.08
CA VAL A 184 -6.40 9.40 11.76
C VAL A 184 -6.20 10.89 11.49
N TYR A 185 -7.04 11.53 10.67
CA TYR A 185 -6.90 12.96 10.38
C TYR A 185 -7.19 13.87 11.59
N ALA A 186 -7.96 13.40 12.58
CA ALA A 186 -8.20 14.11 13.83
C ALA A 186 -7.17 13.83 14.95
N SER A 187 -6.22 12.91 14.72
CA SER A 187 -5.32 12.40 15.77
C SER A 187 -4.24 13.38 16.24
N GLY A 188 -3.88 14.37 15.41
CA GLY A 188 -2.71 15.22 15.63
C GLY A 188 -1.39 14.67 15.08
N LEU A 189 -1.41 13.52 14.40
CA LEU A 189 -0.25 12.99 13.68
C LEU A 189 0.26 13.97 12.60
N ASN A 190 1.57 13.94 12.37
CA ASN A 190 2.20 14.63 11.24
C ASN A 190 1.90 13.88 9.93
N ILE A 191 0.84 14.27 9.23
CA ILE A 191 0.34 13.57 8.04
C ILE A 191 0.78 14.27 6.75
N ALA A 192 1.44 13.52 5.88
CA ALA A 192 1.67 13.87 4.48
C ALA A 192 0.68 13.10 3.59
N GLN A 193 -0.33 13.79 3.05
CA GLN A 193 -1.31 13.19 2.14
C GLN A 193 -0.82 13.27 0.69
N ILE A 194 -0.68 12.11 0.05
CA ILE A 194 -0.38 11.95 -1.38
C ILE A 194 -1.67 11.50 -2.09
N GLY A 195 -2.48 12.49 -2.44
CA GLY A 195 -3.76 12.28 -3.08
C GLY A 195 -3.69 12.13 -4.60
N LEU A 196 -4.86 11.89 -5.20
CA LEU A 196 -5.00 11.74 -6.65
C LEU A 196 -4.44 12.96 -7.41
N ASP A 197 -4.46 14.16 -6.82
CA ASP A 197 -3.88 15.41 -7.37
C ASP A 197 -2.40 15.29 -7.73
N VAL A 198 -1.70 14.40 -7.03
CA VAL A 198 -0.28 14.07 -7.26
C VAL A 198 -0.20 12.81 -8.11
N CYS A 199 -0.90 11.74 -7.71
CA CYS A 199 -0.77 10.43 -8.34
C CYS A 199 -1.20 10.44 -9.82
N ASN A 200 -2.28 11.14 -10.18
CA ASN A 200 -2.79 11.17 -11.56
C ASN A 200 -1.87 11.89 -12.55
N LYS A 201 -0.86 12.60 -12.06
CA LYS A 201 0.17 13.25 -12.90
C LYS A 201 1.28 12.30 -13.30
N VAL A 202 1.37 11.13 -12.68
CA VAL A 202 2.42 10.13 -12.92
C VAL A 202 1.84 9.00 -13.76
N GLU A 203 2.43 8.79 -14.92
CA GLU A 203 2.03 7.76 -15.87
C GLU A 203 3.29 7.18 -16.50
N ILE A 204 3.40 5.86 -16.55
CA ILE A 204 4.54 5.15 -17.12
C ILE A 204 4.17 4.75 -18.54
N SER A 205 4.89 5.32 -19.52
CA SER A 205 4.65 5.05 -20.94
C SER A 205 5.02 3.62 -21.32
N VAL A 206 4.46 3.11 -22.43
CA VAL A 206 4.82 1.80 -23.00
C VAL A 206 6.34 1.67 -23.18
N LEU A 207 7.00 2.72 -23.68
CA LEU A 207 8.44 2.71 -23.90
C LEU A 207 9.26 2.60 -22.60
N GLU A 208 8.79 3.19 -21.51
CA GLU A 208 9.44 3.06 -20.19
C GLU A 208 9.17 1.69 -19.58
N GLN A 209 7.96 1.16 -19.75
CA GLN A 209 7.63 -0.19 -19.31
C GLN A 209 8.49 -1.23 -20.05
N GLU A 210 8.73 -1.09 -21.35
CA GLU A 210 9.65 -1.96 -22.11
C GLU A 210 11.06 -1.96 -21.52
N LYS A 211 11.56 -0.82 -21.04
CA LYS A 211 12.86 -0.78 -20.35
C LYS A 211 12.84 -1.62 -19.08
N ILE A 212 11.76 -1.55 -18.30
CA ILE A 212 11.58 -2.34 -17.07
C ILE A 212 11.49 -3.82 -17.41
N TRP A 213 10.65 -4.21 -18.37
CA TRP A 213 10.45 -5.61 -18.76
C TRP A 213 11.74 -6.25 -19.29
N ASN A 214 12.54 -5.51 -20.05
CA ASN A 214 13.80 -5.98 -20.61
C ASN A 214 14.89 -6.24 -19.56
N LEU A 215 14.72 -5.81 -18.30
CA LEU A 215 15.60 -6.20 -17.20
C LEU A 215 15.55 -7.71 -16.91
N GLY A 216 14.42 -8.37 -17.21
CA GLY A 216 14.25 -9.82 -17.05
C GLY A 216 14.42 -10.36 -15.64
N SER A 217 14.40 -9.50 -14.61
CA SER A 217 14.51 -9.90 -13.21
C SER A 217 13.21 -10.55 -12.71
N PRO A 218 13.23 -11.27 -11.58
CA PRO A 218 12.01 -11.80 -10.96
C PRO A 218 10.94 -10.72 -10.77
N VAL A 219 11.33 -9.54 -10.27
CA VAL A 219 10.45 -8.38 -10.05
C VAL A 219 9.91 -7.81 -11.37
N SER A 220 10.75 -7.61 -12.39
CA SER A 220 10.27 -7.04 -13.66
C SER A 220 9.34 -8.01 -14.39
N ASN A 221 9.59 -9.31 -14.32
CA ASN A 221 8.72 -10.34 -14.87
C ASN A 221 7.39 -10.42 -14.12
N PHE A 222 7.40 -10.23 -12.80
CA PHE A 222 6.19 -10.15 -11.99
C PHE A 222 5.34 -8.94 -12.41
N LEU A 223 5.93 -7.74 -12.43
CA LEU A 223 5.23 -6.52 -12.86
C LEU A 223 4.67 -6.67 -14.29
N LYS A 224 5.44 -7.25 -15.21
CA LYS A 224 5.00 -7.54 -16.59
C LYS A 224 3.72 -8.37 -16.63
N LYS A 225 3.59 -9.35 -15.73
CA LYS A 225 2.44 -10.26 -15.70
C LYS A 225 1.17 -9.59 -15.16
N ILE A 226 1.28 -8.76 -14.12
CA ILE A 226 0.12 -8.19 -13.43
C ILE A 226 -0.40 -6.90 -14.09
N THR A 227 0.50 -6.12 -14.72
CA THR A 227 0.20 -4.78 -15.28
C THR A 227 -0.89 -4.74 -16.35
N PRO A 228 -1.01 -5.73 -17.26
CA PRO A 228 -2.05 -5.70 -18.28
C PRO A 228 -3.48 -5.61 -17.73
N PHE A 229 -3.73 -6.13 -16.52
CA PHE A 229 -5.06 -6.10 -15.92
C PHE A 229 -5.48 -4.66 -15.56
N ILE A 230 -4.63 -3.94 -14.81
CA ILE A 230 -4.93 -2.55 -14.44
C ILE A 230 -4.99 -1.62 -15.66
N GLN A 231 -4.16 -1.88 -16.69
CA GLN A 231 -4.22 -1.15 -17.97
C GLN A 231 -5.56 -1.34 -18.67
N SER A 232 -6.05 -2.57 -18.72
CA SER A 232 -7.36 -2.89 -19.30
C SER A 232 -8.49 -2.23 -18.50
N ALA A 233 -8.41 -2.24 -17.17
CA ALA A 233 -9.37 -1.57 -16.30
C ALA A 233 -9.41 -0.05 -16.58
N TYR A 234 -8.25 0.61 -16.66
CA TYR A 234 -8.15 2.05 -16.91
C TYR A 234 -8.54 2.44 -18.33
N GLY A 235 -8.22 1.60 -19.31
CA GLY A 235 -8.61 1.81 -20.71
C GLY A 235 -10.13 1.86 -20.87
N LYS A 236 -10.88 1.03 -20.13
CA LYS A 236 -12.35 1.02 -20.16
C LYS A 236 -12.99 2.29 -19.62
N ILE A 237 -12.31 3.00 -18.73
CA ILE A 237 -12.79 4.23 -18.09
C ILE A 237 -12.09 5.51 -18.62
N GLY A 238 -11.25 5.37 -19.65
CA GLY A 238 -10.56 6.49 -20.30
C GLY A 238 -9.54 7.22 -19.41
N GLN A 239 -9.00 6.55 -18.39
CA GLN A 239 -8.14 7.20 -17.39
C GLN A 239 -6.64 7.10 -17.66
N ALA A 240 -6.21 6.40 -18.71
CA ALA A 240 -4.80 6.33 -19.12
C ALA A 240 -4.66 6.40 -20.64
N LYS A 241 -3.50 6.88 -21.12
CA LYS A 241 -3.14 6.74 -22.54
C LYS A 241 -3.07 5.26 -22.91
N GLU A 242 -3.34 4.95 -24.18
CA GLU A 242 -3.33 3.58 -24.66
C GLU A 242 -2.01 2.86 -24.35
N GLY A 243 -2.09 1.75 -23.61
CA GLY A 243 -0.94 0.95 -23.16
C GLY A 243 -0.07 1.58 -22.06
N ALA A 244 -0.34 2.81 -21.62
CA ALA A 244 0.33 3.40 -20.46
C ALA A 244 -0.27 2.84 -19.15
N VAL A 245 0.50 2.87 -18.07
CA VAL A 245 0.01 2.45 -16.73
C VAL A 245 0.17 3.57 -15.72
N ARG A 246 -0.81 3.66 -14.83
CA ARG A 246 -0.73 4.42 -13.58
C ARG A 246 -0.85 3.41 -12.44
N TYR A 247 0.07 3.50 -11.49
CA TYR A 247 0.01 2.77 -10.23
C TYR A 247 -0.40 3.80 -9.17
N ASN A 248 -1.70 3.89 -8.89
CA ASN A 248 -2.28 4.89 -7.99
C ASN A 248 -3.56 4.35 -7.33
N ASP A 249 -3.99 5.05 -6.26
CA ASP A 249 -5.17 4.74 -5.45
C ASP A 249 -6.36 4.53 -6.38
N MET A 250 -7.06 3.38 -6.29
CA MET A 250 -8.26 3.02 -7.05
C MET A 250 -9.14 1.99 -6.35
#